data_AF-A0A0D8Y9H8-F1
#
_entry.id   AF-A0A0D8Y9H8-F1
#
_cell.length_a   1.000
_cell.length_b   1.000
_cell.length_c   1.000
_cell.angle_alpha   90.00
_cell.angle_beta   90.00
_cell.angle_gamma   90.00
#
_symmetry.space_group_name_H-M   'P 1'
#
loop_
_entity.id
_entity.type
_entity.pdbx_description
1 polymer ?
#
loop_
_entity_poly.entity_id
_entity_poly.type
_entity_poly.pdbx_seq_one_letter_code
_entity_poly.pdbx_strand_id
1 'polypeptide(L)'
;MNILKLFWLFICSVTTANAKCTICSFLHDYYDESSELRQDYEPVKTSSLFGNLIGLADRRKQLISSSDIPPPLKVRGTIPEISSRVEKNSNSGITSHLFDIFDSIGSGIIRMSHLDGPHICTRETTTKKFTSDKTLKSEKICQRFRDANKCIDRKTGAKGSVETIRIEECCDGYETLDIFKYGCPIESSVLEINDALNLVNSSLWRFAKDVHLENKLIANNITIFVSPESVNETDDMRSYVLNRIVPGIHRTYDWADGTILKTVGGGDLVISQSEDLFGSVRNYANCLLLNESSYRLQNGMLYFVDGNLRPAYATVLAALESDARFSTFATLLSDNLRDLLSSNQSFTVFVPSEKVFSSMSKSLLKDIKTGTGCASSKWLTQLFIYKYSFSCECSAMTSDFTHSHIMEKLICSFELSHHRLKSLAGSEVETRMQVRNNEKVTYIGRARFVNGDVYARNGVVHIIDDVLINDEFLSWKEHLEIYNTHLADTLRDVVEKPSEPITIFVPPVHNNTIPVKIAMNHIVSGEILQNLQHRSTIETDAKSVIFTGYSLRPSPISVRISLQRSQRQLGQLGCSRVIRESVRGCHSILHFIDKV
;
A
#
# COMPACT_ATOMS: atom_id res chain seq x y z
N MET A 1 -57.84 -8.86 -5.13
CA MET A 1 -58.45 -9.63 -4.03
C MET A 1 -58.28 -11.11 -4.38
N ASN A 2 -57.74 -11.91 -3.45
CA ASN A 2 -57.21 -13.28 -3.61
C ASN A 2 -55.81 -13.40 -4.23
N ILE A 3 -54.82 -13.53 -3.33
CA ILE A 3 -53.56 -14.32 -3.40
C ILE A 3 -52.72 -14.08 -2.11
N LEU A 4 -53.17 -13.23 -1.17
CA LEU A 4 -52.44 -12.94 0.08
C LEU A 4 -52.89 -13.72 1.33
N LYS A 5 -53.63 -14.83 1.21
CA LYS A 5 -54.12 -15.60 2.37
C LYS A 5 -53.57 -17.03 2.52
N LEU A 6 -52.69 -17.49 1.63
CA LEU A 6 -52.04 -18.80 1.78
C LEU A 6 -50.63 -18.77 2.39
N PHE A 7 -50.07 -17.58 2.65
CA PHE A 7 -48.70 -17.47 3.20
C PHE A 7 -48.63 -17.37 4.73
N TRP A 8 -49.78 -17.39 5.43
CA TRP A 8 -49.84 -17.11 6.87
C TRP A 8 -50.10 -18.34 7.76
N LEU A 9 -49.95 -19.56 7.23
CA LEU A 9 -50.22 -20.79 7.98
C LEU A 9 -49.06 -21.81 8.00
N PHE A 10 -47.84 -21.40 7.66
CA PHE A 10 -46.69 -22.33 7.65
C PHE A 10 -45.45 -21.90 8.43
N ILE A 11 -45.52 -20.87 9.26
CA ILE A 11 -44.41 -20.52 10.16
C ILE A 11 -44.95 -20.17 11.55
N CYS A 12 -45.29 -21.20 12.32
CA CYS A 12 -45.22 -21.20 13.78
C CYS A 12 -45.56 -22.59 14.32
N SER A 13 -44.57 -23.47 14.35
CA SER A 13 -44.37 -24.47 15.43
C SER A 13 -43.26 -25.43 15.03
N VAL A 14 -42.09 -25.29 15.66
CA VAL A 14 -41.36 -26.34 16.37
C VAL A 14 -39.99 -25.76 16.74
N THR A 15 -39.79 -25.74 18.04
CA THR A 15 -38.62 -25.35 18.81
C THR A 15 -37.42 -26.26 18.58
N THR A 16 -36.22 -25.68 18.51
CA THR A 16 -34.98 -25.98 19.28
C THR A 16 -33.70 -25.83 18.45
N ALA A 17 -32.66 -25.36 19.15
CA ALA A 17 -31.22 -25.35 18.83
C ALA A 17 -30.61 -24.08 18.20
N ASN A 18 -29.91 -23.33 19.07
CA ASN A 18 -28.61 -22.67 18.89
C ASN A 18 -28.31 -21.93 17.58
N ALA A 19 -28.40 -20.60 17.64
CA ALA A 19 -27.53 -19.71 16.89
C ALA A 19 -27.20 -18.46 17.73
N LYS A 20 -26.02 -18.48 18.38
CA LYS A 20 -25.38 -17.27 18.92
C LYS A 20 -24.86 -16.47 17.73
N CYS A 21 -25.27 -15.22 17.66
CA CYS A 21 -24.88 -14.25 16.64
C CYS A 21 -23.50 -13.66 16.99
N THR A 22 -22.49 -13.95 16.17
CA THR A 22 -21.09 -13.55 16.36
C THR A 22 -20.81 -12.16 15.79
N ILE A 23 -21.58 -11.14 16.20
CA ILE A 23 -21.33 -9.72 15.85
C ILE A 23 -21.38 -8.79 17.07
N CYS A 24 -21.90 -9.23 18.22
CA CYS A 24 -21.94 -8.40 19.45
C CYS A 24 -20.85 -8.70 20.49
N SER A 25 -19.82 -9.51 20.17
CA SER A 25 -18.72 -9.80 21.10
C SER A 25 -17.39 -9.14 20.72
N PHE A 26 -17.35 -8.23 19.75
CA PHE A 26 -16.11 -7.55 19.32
C PHE A 26 -16.02 -6.09 19.78
N LEU A 27 -17.10 -5.53 20.33
CA LEU A 27 -17.17 -4.13 20.78
C LEU A 27 -17.24 -3.96 22.30
N HIS A 28 -17.37 -5.06 23.07
CA HIS A 28 -17.43 -4.99 24.53
C HIS A 28 -16.05 -5.17 25.21
N ASP A 29 -15.10 -5.84 24.56
CA ASP A 29 -13.76 -6.10 25.13
C ASP A 29 -12.76 -4.94 24.91
N TYR A 30 -13.16 -3.85 24.24
CA TYR A 30 -12.27 -2.68 24.00
C TYR A 30 -12.48 -1.53 24.99
N TYR A 31 -13.50 -1.58 25.87
CA TYR A 31 -13.86 -0.46 26.75
C TYR A 31 -13.80 -0.74 28.26
N ASP A 32 -13.26 -1.89 28.70
CA ASP A 32 -13.33 -2.30 30.13
C ASP A 32 -11.97 -2.62 30.78
N GLU A 33 -10.93 -1.84 30.46
CA GLU A 33 -9.65 -1.83 31.22
C GLU A 33 -9.25 -0.42 31.72
N SER A 34 -10.24 0.42 32.04
CA SER A 34 -9.98 1.73 32.68
C SER A 34 -10.81 1.96 33.95
N SER A 35 -10.81 0.99 34.85
CA SER A 35 -11.09 1.26 36.27
C SER A 35 -10.39 0.24 37.16
N GLU A 36 -9.62 0.75 38.11
CA GLU A 36 -8.89 0.04 39.19
C GLU A 36 -7.42 -0.29 38.92
N LEU A 37 -6.54 0.68 39.23
CA LEU A 37 -5.37 0.52 40.10
C LEU A 37 -4.77 1.91 40.39
N ARG A 38 -5.23 2.52 41.49
CA ARG A 38 -4.51 3.59 42.17
C ARG A 38 -3.52 2.92 43.13
N GLN A 39 -2.22 3.00 42.86
CA GLN A 39 -1.19 3.08 43.90
C GLN A 39 0.16 3.52 43.31
N ASP A 40 0.72 4.51 44.00
CA ASP A 40 1.96 5.27 43.84
C ASP A 40 3.17 4.56 43.20
N TYR A 41 3.79 5.18 42.18
CA TYR A 41 5.24 5.12 41.91
C TYR A 41 5.72 6.32 41.05
N GLU A 42 6.89 6.87 41.40
CA GLU A 42 7.58 8.06 40.86
C GLU A 42 8.01 8.00 39.37
N PRO A 43 8.26 9.15 38.71
CA PRO A 43 8.42 9.21 37.24
C PRO A 43 9.85 8.89 36.77
N VAL A 44 9.95 7.96 35.81
CA VAL A 44 11.18 7.75 35.01
C VAL A 44 11.12 8.62 33.75
N LYS A 45 12.17 9.42 33.57
CA LYS A 45 12.37 10.42 32.51
C LYS A 45 12.30 9.82 31.10
N THR A 46 11.42 10.36 30.26
CA THR A 46 11.49 10.28 28.79
C THR A 46 11.52 11.69 28.18
N SER A 47 12.22 11.80 27.06
CA SER A 47 12.80 13.01 26.47
C SER A 47 11.79 14.11 26.07
N SER A 48 12.16 15.34 26.38
CA SER A 48 11.43 16.61 26.22
C SER A 48 11.41 17.14 24.77
N LEU A 49 10.63 16.53 23.88
CA LEU A 49 10.35 17.10 22.55
C LEU A 49 8.85 17.17 22.17
N PHE A 50 7.97 16.48 22.90
CA PHE A 50 6.52 16.48 22.62
C PHE A 50 5.68 17.49 23.43
N GLY A 51 6.25 18.12 24.46
CA GLY A 51 5.51 19.04 25.34
C GLY A 51 5.16 20.39 24.70
N ASN A 52 5.95 20.86 23.73
CA ASN A 52 5.81 22.22 23.19
C ASN A 52 4.85 22.34 21.99
N LEU A 53 4.51 21.22 21.32
CA LEU A 53 3.55 21.20 20.21
C LEU A 53 2.08 21.11 20.69
N ILE A 54 1.84 20.53 21.87
CA ILE A 54 0.49 20.43 22.45
C ILE A 54 0.03 21.80 23.01
N GLY A 55 0.94 22.61 23.54
CA GLY A 55 0.61 23.93 24.12
C GLY A 55 0.11 24.99 23.13
N LEU A 56 0.39 24.85 21.83
CA LEU A 56 -0.10 25.77 20.78
C LEU A 56 -1.41 25.29 20.13
N ALA A 57 -1.64 23.97 20.08
CA ALA A 57 -2.96 23.42 19.73
C ALA A 57 -4.01 23.80 20.80
N ASP A 58 -3.61 23.87 22.08
CA ASP A 58 -4.50 24.29 23.17
C ASP A 58 -4.84 25.78 23.15
N ARG A 59 -3.92 26.66 22.74
CA ARG A 59 -4.26 28.09 22.55
C ARG A 59 -5.20 28.35 21.37
N ARG A 60 -5.19 27.51 20.33
CA ARG A 60 -6.16 27.61 19.21
C ARG A 60 -7.53 27.02 19.56
N LYS A 61 -7.63 26.06 20.49
CA LYS A 61 -8.93 25.57 21.00
C LYS A 61 -9.67 26.58 21.89
N GLN A 62 -8.95 27.50 22.55
CA GLN A 62 -9.56 28.48 23.46
C GLN A 62 -10.25 29.67 22.76
N LEU A 63 -10.13 29.84 21.43
CA LEU A 63 -10.71 30.97 20.69
C LEU A 63 -12.14 30.73 20.17
N ILE A 64 -12.81 29.64 20.58
CA ILE A 64 -14.21 29.37 20.22
C ILE A 64 -15.06 29.32 21.48
N SER A 65 -15.52 30.49 21.93
CA SER A 65 -16.73 30.63 22.74
C SER A 65 -17.87 31.02 21.79
N SER A 66 -18.98 30.28 21.82
CA SER A 66 -20.13 30.44 20.93
C SER A 66 -21.01 31.68 21.25
N SER A 67 -20.43 32.80 21.68
CA SER A 67 -21.19 33.94 22.21
C SER A 67 -20.97 35.29 21.51
N ASP A 68 -19.99 35.45 20.60
CA ASP A 68 -19.64 36.79 20.09
C ASP A 68 -19.82 36.94 18.56
N ILE A 69 -21.06 36.77 18.07
CA ILE A 69 -21.46 37.20 16.71
C ILE A 69 -22.39 38.41 16.83
N PRO A 70 -22.01 39.64 16.39
CA PRO A 70 -22.93 40.77 16.35
C PRO A 70 -23.96 40.61 15.21
N PRO A 71 -25.22 41.03 15.41
CA PRO A 71 -26.23 40.96 14.35
C PRO A 71 -25.94 41.97 13.22
N PRO A 72 -26.35 41.68 11.97
CA PRO A 72 -26.03 42.53 10.83
C PRO A 72 -26.77 43.87 10.85
N LEU A 73 -26.02 44.94 10.58
CA LEU A 73 -26.51 46.31 10.43
C LEU A 73 -27.38 46.46 9.16
N LYS A 74 -28.59 47.02 9.31
CA LYS A 74 -29.48 47.37 8.19
C LYS A 74 -29.04 48.68 7.55
N VAL A 75 -28.62 48.64 6.29
CA VAL A 75 -28.49 49.83 5.43
C VAL A 75 -29.64 49.86 4.42
N ARG A 76 -30.21 51.06 4.25
CA ARG A 76 -31.43 51.40 3.52
C ARG A 76 -31.06 51.76 2.07
N GLY A 77 -31.64 51.09 1.08
CA GLY A 77 -31.50 51.43 -0.33
C GLY A 77 -32.57 50.75 -1.19
N THR A 78 -33.45 51.56 -1.77
CA THR A 78 -34.61 51.23 -2.62
C THR A 78 -34.24 50.87 -4.05
N ILE A 79 -34.94 49.90 -4.68
CA ILE A 79 -35.34 49.80 -6.11
C ILE A 79 -36.31 48.59 -6.30
N PRO A 80 -37.23 48.58 -7.30
CA PRO A 80 -38.64 48.20 -7.11
C PRO A 80 -39.05 46.75 -7.43
N GLU A 81 -40.28 46.46 -6.98
CA GLU A 81 -41.07 45.23 -7.04
C GLU A 81 -41.26 44.63 -8.44
N ILE A 82 -41.16 43.29 -8.53
CA ILE A 82 -42.03 42.47 -9.40
C ILE A 82 -42.51 41.23 -8.62
N SER A 83 -43.80 41.29 -8.27
CA SER A 83 -44.82 40.23 -8.12
C SER A 83 -44.43 38.81 -7.67
N SER A 84 -44.69 38.58 -6.38
CA SER A 84 -45.41 37.45 -5.77
C SER A 84 -45.63 36.14 -6.54
N ARG A 85 -45.20 35.03 -5.92
CA ARG A 85 -46.15 33.98 -5.49
C ARG A 85 -45.70 33.35 -4.17
N VAL A 86 -46.52 33.57 -3.15
CA VAL A 86 -46.42 32.97 -1.82
C VAL A 86 -47.10 31.61 -1.88
N GLU A 87 -46.37 30.53 -1.63
CA GLU A 87 -46.92 29.35 -0.98
C GLU A 87 -46.32 29.26 0.43
N LYS A 88 -47.18 29.51 1.42
CA LYS A 88 -46.90 29.19 2.82
C LYS A 88 -46.88 27.68 2.93
N ASN A 89 -45.79 27.11 3.45
CA ASN A 89 -45.95 26.06 4.44
C ASN A 89 -44.86 26.11 5.50
N SER A 90 -45.35 26.15 6.72
CA SER A 90 -44.68 26.04 8.00
C SER A 90 -43.86 24.75 8.10
N ASN A 91 -42.61 24.86 8.53
CA ASN A 91 -42.11 24.16 9.72
C ASN A 91 -40.64 24.53 9.94
N SER A 92 -40.42 25.55 10.76
CA SER A 92 -39.18 25.74 11.48
C SER A 92 -39.11 24.70 12.61
N GLY A 93 -38.21 23.74 12.48
CA GLY A 93 -37.93 22.76 13.51
C GLY A 93 -37.33 21.51 12.91
N ILE A 94 -36.14 21.14 13.41
CA ILE A 94 -35.37 19.93 13.06
C ILE A 94 -34.44 20.12 11.83
N THR A 95 -33.44 21.00 11.95
CA THR A 95 -32.22 20.94 11.12
C THR A 95 -30.95 20.64 11.93
N SER A 96 -31.06 20.44 13.25
CA SER A 96 -29.91 20.13 14.12
C SER A 96 -29.64 18.64 14.36
N HIS A 97 -30.46 17.74 13.82
CA HIS A 97 -30.33 16.29 14.04
C HIS A 97 -30.21 15.45 12.77
N LEU A 98 -30.12 16.09 11.60
CA LEU A 98 -29.87 15.41 10.32
C LEU A 98 -28.37 15.25 10.02
N PHE A 99 -27.48 15.95 10.73
CA PHE A 99 -26.04 15.83 10.54
C PHE A 99 -25.41 14.61 11.23
N ASP A 100 -26.11 13.98 12.19
CA ASP A 100 -25.55 12.85 12.97
C ASP A 100 -25.96 11.46 12.46
N ILE A 101 -26.78 11.36 11.41
CA ILE A 101 -27.26 10.06 10.87
C ILE A 101 -26.52 9.67 9.57
N PHE A 102 -25.86 10.60 8.88
CA PHE A 102 -25.18 10.31 7.61
C PHE A 102 -23.79 9.66 7.74
N ASP A 103 -23.26 9.53 8.96
CA ASP A 103 -21.97 8.85 9.19
C ASP A 103 -22.08 7.32 9.31
N SER A 104 -23.29 6.74 9.29
CA SER A 104 -23.48 5.29 9.53
C SER A 104 -24.13 4.50 8.38
N ILE A 105 -24.34 5.08 7.20
CA ILE A 105 -24.83 4.33 6.03
C ILE A 105 -23.83 4.49 4.90
N GLY A 106 -23.06 3.43 4.69
CA GLY A 106 -22.11 3.33 3.59
C GLY A 106 -22.75 3.58 2.23
N SER A 107 -21.93 4.10 1.32
CA SER A 107 -22.17 4.10 -0.13
C SER A 107 -23.51 4.69 -0.59
N GLY A 108 -23.66 6.01 -0.44
CA GLY A 108 -24.76 6.77 -1.03
C GLY A 108 -24.29 8.16 -1.46
N ILE A 109 -24.11 8.35 -2.77
CA ILE A 109 -23.67 9.61 -3.39
C ILE A 109 -24.73 10.70 -3.14
N ILE A 110 -24.57 11.49 -2.08
CA ILE A 110 -25.16 12.83 -1.98
C ILE A 110 -23.98 13.81 -2.04
N ARG A 111 -23.64 14.22 -3.27
CA ARG A 111 -22.60 15.23 -3.51
C ARG A 111 -23.21 16.61 -3.30
N MET A 112 -22.92 17.24 -2.16
CA MET A 112 -23.10 18.69 -2.02
C MET A 112 -22.33 19.38 -3.15
N SER A 113 -23.04 20.14 -3.98
CA SER A 113 -22.50 20.77 -5.19
C SER A 113 -21.86 22.12 -4.95
N HIS A 114 -22.08 22.69 -3.76
CA HIS A 114 -21.57 23.98 -3.33
C HIS A 114 -21.23 23.90 -1.84
N LEU A 115 -20.10 24.47 -1.42
CA LEU A 115 -19.76 24.61 -0.01
C LEU A 115 -20.37 25.89 0.57
N ASP A 116 -21.07 25.76 1.69
CA ASP A 116 -21.68 26.89 2.39
C ASP A 116 -20.88 27.19 3.67
N GLY A 117 -20.49 28.45 3.87
CA GLY A 117 -19.71 28.87 5.03
C GLY A 117 -19.08 30.26 4.86
N PRO A 118 -18.53 30.85 5.93
CA PRO A 118 -17.85 32.14 5.85
C PRO A 118 -16.58 32.06 5.00
N HIS A 119 -16.31 33.11 4.24
CA HIS A 119 -15.05 33.32 3.49
C HIS A 119 -14.63 32.16 2.58
N ILE A 120 -15.61 31.50 1.93
CA ILE A 120 -15.36 30.54 0.86
C ILE A 120 -15.36 31.26 -0.48
N CYS A 121 -14.30 31.06 -1.24
CA CYS A 121 -14.10 31.62 -2.58
C CYS A 121 -14.10 30.48 -3.61
N THR A 122 -14.68 30.75 -4.78
CA THR A 122 -14.78 29.76 -5.85
C THR A 122 -14.01 30.23 -7.09
N ARG A 123 -13.11 29.38 -7.59
CA ARG A 123 -12.45 29.55 -8.88
C ARG A 123 -12.91 28.49 -9.87
N GLU A 124 -13.15 28.90 -11.10
CA GLU A 124 -13.53 28.00 -12.18
C GLU A 124 -12.64 28.18 -13.40
N THR A 125 -12.14 27.08 -13.93
CA THR A 125 -11.38 27.05 -15.18
C THR A 125 -12.05 26.07 -16.14
N THR A 126 -12.34 26.50 -17.37
CA THR A 126 -12.94 25.62 -18.40
C THR A 126 -11.99 25.47 -19.57
N THR A 127 -11.66 24.22 -19.91
CA THR A 127 -10.87 23.86 -21.08
C THR A 127 -11.73 23.10 -22.09
N LYS A 128 -11.50 23.35 -23.38
CA LYS A 128 -12.19 22.67 -24.48
C LYS A 128 -11.17 21.97 -25.36
N LYS A 129 -11.34 20.66 -25.58
CA LYS A 129 -10.54 19.86 -26.52
C LYS A 129 -11.45 19.37 -27.64
N PHE A 130 -11.04 19.56 -28.89
CA PHE A 130 -11.77 19.01 -30.03
C PHE A 130 -11.39 17.54 -30.19
N THR A 131 -12.40 16.67 -30.16
CA THR A 131 -12.26 15.23 -30.37
C THR A 131 -13.33 14.78 -31.37
N SER A 132 -13.00 13.82 -32.22
CA SER A 132 -13.93 13.24 -33.22
C SER A 132 -14.71 12.03 -32.67
N ASP A 133 -14.61 11.77 -31.37
CA ASP A 133 -15.28 10.64 -30.71
C ASP A 133 -16.77 10.96 -30.52
N LYS A 134 -17.64 10.05 -30.99
CA LYS A 134 -19.10 10.23 -31.01
C LYS A 134 -19.77 9.82 -29.70
N THR A 135 -19.00 9.37 -28.70
CA THR A 135 -19.56 8.90 -27.44
C THR A 135 -19.91 10.05 -26.50
N LEU A 136 -21.21 10.18 -26.15
CA LEU A 136 -21.67 11.12 -25.14
C LEU A 136 -21.35 10.56 -23.75
N LYS A 137 -20.47 11.22 -23.01
CA LYS A 137 -20.10 10.83 -21.64
C LYS A 137 -20.00 12.08 -20.76
N SER A 138 -20.61 12.02 -19.59
CA SER A 138 -20.45 13.05 -18.55
C SER A 138 -19.93 12.41 -17.28
N GLU A 139 -18.84 12.93 -16.74
CA GLU A 139 -18.21 12.48 -15.52
C GLU A 139 -17.96 13.69 -14.61
N LYS A 140 -18.25 13.54 -13.33
CA LYS A 140 -17.91 14.51 -12.29
C LYS A 140 -17.10 13.78 -11.23
N ILE A 141 -15.97 14.32 -10.83
CA ILE A 141 -15.16 13.79 -9.73
C ILE A 141 -14.86 14.96 -8.81
N CYS A 142 -15.12 14.82 -7.51
CA CYS A 142 -14.78 15.84 -6.51
C CYS A 142 -13.81 15.24 -5.50
N GLN A 143 -12.75 15.97 -5.22
CA GLN A 143 -11.69 15.64 -4.28
C GLN A 143 -11.78 16.59 -3.10
N ARG A 144 -11.85 16.03 -1.90
CA ARG A 144 -11.93 16.79 -0.64
C ARG A 144 -10.53 17.02 -0.12
N PHE A 145 -10.17 18.27 0.13
CA PHE A 145 -8.96 18.67 0.83
C PHE A 145 -9.38 19.37 2.12
N ARG A 146 -8.46 19.50 3.09
CA ARG A 146 -8.73 20.17 4.36
C ARG A 146 -9.29 21.59 4.17
N ASP A 147 -8.71 22.34 3.25
CA ASP A 147 -8.96 23.76 3.00
C ASP A 147 -9.54 24.05 1.61
N ALA A 148 -9.92 23.01 0.85
CA ALA A 148 -10.60 23.17 -0.43
C ALA A 148 -11.41 21.94 -0.87
N ASN A 149 -12.34 22.16 -1.80
CA ASN A 149 -13.04 21.13 -2.55
C ASN A 149 -12.79 21.33 -4.04
N LYS A 150 -12.16 20.35 -4.71
CA LYS A 150 -11.85 20.41 -6.15
C LYS A 150 -12.76 19.46 -6.90
N CYS A 151 -13.63 20.01 -7.74
CA CYS A 151 -14.50 19.25 -8.62
C CYS A 151 -14.07 19.40 -10.09
N ILE A 152 -13.89 18.27 -10.77
CA ILE A 152 -13.59 18.18 -12.20
C ILE A 152 -14.84 17.62 -12.90
N ASP A 153 -15.46 18.45 -13.73
CA ASP A 153 -16.62 18.14 -14.57
C ASP A 153 -16.16 17.93 -16.01
N ARG A 154 -16.16 16.68 -16.51
CA ARG A 154 -15.84 16.32 -17.89
C ARG A 154 -17.10 15.99 -18.67
N LYS A 155 -17.33 16.69 -19.78
CA LYS A 155 -18.45 16.47 -20.71
C LYS A 155 -17.91 16.24 -22.11
N THR A 156 -18.09 15.04 -22.64
CA THR A 156 -17.72 14.69 -24.02
C THR A 156 -18.97 14.62 -24.87
N GLY A 157 -18.96 15.29 -26.03
CA GLY A 157 -20.04 15.25 -26.99
C GLY A 157 -19.53 15.25 -28.43
N ALA A 158 -20.45 15.25 -29.40
CA ALA A 158 -20.14 15.08 -30.82
C ALA A 158 -19.23 16.17 -31.45
N LYS A 159 -18.99 17.27 -30.73
CA LYS A 159 -18.15 18.40 -31.18
C LYS A 159 -16.86 18.56 -30.36
N GLY A 160 -16.57 17.62 -29.44
CA GLY A 160 -15.40 17.62 -28.56
C GLY A 160 -15.72 17.42 -27.09
N SER A 161 -14.68 17.48 -26.25
CA SER A 161 -14.77 17.40 -24.80
C SER A 161 -14.56 18.76 -24.13
N VAL A 162 -15.33 19.03 -23.08
CA VAL A 162 -15.23 20.19 -22.22
C VAL A 162 -14.92 19.70 -20.81
N GLU A 163 -13.86 20.23 -20.21
CA GLU A 163 -13.46 19.95 -18.84
C GLU A 163 -13.50 21.25 -18.03
N THR A 164 -14.37 21.28 -17.02
CA THR A 164 -14.51 22.40 -16.09
C THR A 164 -13.98 21.98 -14.73
N ILE A 165 -12.96 22.67 -14.25
CA ILE A 165 -12.39 22.48 -12.91
C ILE A 165 -12.93 23.61 -12.04
N ARG A 166 -13.74 23.28 -11.03
CA ARG A 166 -14.24 24.18 -9.99
C ARG A 166 -13.50 23.88 -8.70
N ILE A 167 -12.94 24.91 -8.06
CA ILE A 167 -12.30 24.75 -6.77
C ILE A 167 -12.88 25.77 -5.80
N GLU A 168 -13.44 25.27 -4.71
CA GLU A 168 -13.97 26.04 -3.60
C GLU A 168 -12.94 26.00 -2.49
N GLU A 169 -12.43 27.14 -2.07
CA GLU A 169 -11.29 27.24 -1.17
C GLU A 169 -11.47 28.42 -0.20
N CYS A 170 -10.65 28.48 0.84
CA CYS A 170 -10.62 29.68 1.67
C CYS A 170 -10.16 30.90 0.88
N CYS A 171 -10.92 31.99 0.98
CA CYS A 171 -10.50 33.28 0.45
C CYS A 171 -9.14 33.71 1.02
N ASP A 172 -8.42 34.53 0.27
CA ASP A 172 -7.13 35.06 0.72
C ASP A 172 -7.29 35.81 2.06
N GLY A 173 -6.38 35.55 3.00
CA GLY A 173 -6.48 36.07 4.37
C GLY A 173 -7.31 35.22 5.31
N TYR A 174 -7.88 34.09 4.87
CA TYR A 174 -8.64 33.17 5.73
C TYR A 174 -8.13 31.73 5.66
N GLU A 175 -8.32 31.00 6.76
CA GLU A 175 -7.89 29.62 6.98
C GLU A 175 -8.98 28.80 7.68
N THR A 176 -8.79 27.48 7.70
CA THR A 176 -9.71 26.55 8.35
C THR A 176 -9.03 25.30 8.87
N LEU A 177 -9.70 24.63 9.80
CA LEU A 177 -9.39 23.25 10.19
C LEU A 177 -10.08 22.24 9.28
N ASP A 178 -11.26 22.57 8.75
CA ASP A 178 -12.04 21.75 7.83
C ASP A 178 -13.06 22.66 7.12
N ILE A 179 -12.85 22.89 5.82
CA ILE A 179 -13.72 23.76 5.01
C ILE A 179 -15.16 23.24 4.94
N PHE A 180 -15.36 21.92 4.97
CA PHE A 180 -16.68 21.31 4.85
C PHE A 180 -17.52 21.47 6.12
N LYS A 181 -16.84 21.61 7.27
CA LYS A 181 -17.50 21.72 8.57
C LYS A 181 -17.65 23.16 9.05
N TYR A 182 -16.65 24.01 8.75
CA TYR A 182 -16.56 25.35 9.35
C TYR A 182 -16.55 26.50 8.33
N GLY A 183 -16.47 26.22 7.02
CA GLY A 183 -16.02 27.22 6.06
C GLY A 183 -14.61 27.71 6.44
N CYS A 184 -14.36 29.02 6.35
CA CYS A 184 -13.05 29.61 6.65
C CYS A 184 -13.15 30.75 7.67
N PRO A 185 -13.33 30.43 8.97
CA PRO A 185 -13.60 31.44 9.99
C PRO A 185 -12.33 32.07 10.59
N ILE A 186 -11.14 31.50 10.34
CA ILE A 186 -9.89 31.91 10.98
C ILE A 186 -9.20 32.93 10.09
N GLU A 187 -8.86 34.10 10.63
CA GLU A 187 -8.00 35.07 9.92
C GLU A 187 -6.56 34.52 9.84
N SER A 188 -6.06 34.40 8.62
CA SER A 188 -4.75 33.85 8.28
C SER A 188 -3.69 34.92 8.51
N SER A 189 -2.77 34.66 9.43
CA SER A 189 -1.60 35.51 9.63
C SER A 189 -0.54 35.18 8.59
N VAL A 190 -0.22 36.12 7.71
CA VAL A 190 0.93 36.00 6.81
C VAL A 190 2.21 36.09 7.66
N LEU A 191 3.03 35.04 7.63
CA LEU A 191 4.27 34.98 8.41
C LEU A 191 5.47 35.42 7.59
N GLU A 192 6.47 35.97 8.25
CA GLU A 192 7.82 36.01 7.68
C GLU A 192 8.40 34.59 7.67
N ILE A 193 9.28 34.34 6.72
CA ILE A 193 9.90 33.02 6.55
C ILE A 193 10.65 32.55 7.81
N ASN A 194 11.30 33.47 8.52
CA ASN A 194 12.04 33.15 9.75
C ASN A 194 11.10 32.66 10.84
N ASP A 195 9.97 33.32 11.01
CA ASP A 195 8.97 32.93 12.01
C ASP A 195 8.39 31.56 11.67
N ALA A 196 8.05 31.33 10.40
CA ALA A 196 7.54 30.04 9.94
C ALA A 196 8.56 28.91 10.15
N LEU A 197 9.84 29.13 9.84
CA LEU A 197 10.91 28.15 10.03
C LEU A 197 11.20 27.86 11.51
N ASN A 198 11.08 28.87 12.37
CA ASN A 198 11.19 28.71 13.82
C ASN A 198 10.03 27.88 14.38
N LEU A 199 8.80 28.08 13.88
CA LEU A 199 7.62 27.31 14.31
C LEU A 199 7.74 25.80 14.00
N VAL A 200 8.43 25.45 12.92
CA VAL A 200 8.63 24.04 12.52
C VAL A 200 9.96 23.46 12.98
N ASN A 201 10.75 24.20 13.77
CA ASN A 201 12.11 23.83 14.19
C ASN A 201 12.99 23.35 13.02
N SER A 202 13.08 24.13 11.95
CA SER A 202 13.87 23.79 10.76
C SER A 202 15.19 24.55 10.73
N SER A 203 16.28 23.84 10.43
CA SER A 203 17.62 24.40 10.23
C SER A 203 17.82 25.07 8.86
N LEU A 204 16.80 25.09 7.99
CA LEU A 204 16.90 25.59 6.61
C LEU A 204 17.42 27.02 6.53
N TRP A 205 16.96 27.92 7.42
CA TRP A 205 17.44 29.32 7.43
C TRP A 205 18.92 29.42 7.79
N ARG A 206 19.34 28.68 8.84
CA ARG A 206 20.73 28.63 9.26
C ARG A 206 21.63 28.13 8.13
N PHE A 207 21.23 27.05 7.46
CA PHE A 207 21.97 26.51 6.34
C PHE A 207 22.04 27.49 5.17
N ALA A 208 20.93 28.15 4.82
CA ALA A 208 20.94 29.17 3.77
C ALA A 208 21.88 30.32 4.09
N LYS A 209 21.97 30.74 5.37
CA LYS A 209 22.92 31.75 5.83
C LYS A 209 24.38 31.29 5.70
N ASP A 210 24.66 30.07 6.12
CA ASP A 210 26.00 29.48 6.07
C ASP A 210 26.53 29.36 4.62
N VAL A 211 25.64 29.20 3.63
CA VAL A 211 26.00 29.11 2.19
C VAL A 211 25.63 30.34 1.34
N HIS A 212 25.25 31.45 1.96
CA HIS A 212 24.87 32.72 1.30
C HIS A 212 23.74 32.58 0.26
N LEU A 213 22.66 31.88 0.61
CA LEU A 213 21.46 31.64 -0.21
C LEU A 213 20.18 32.22 0.39
N GLU A 214 20.25 33.10 1.38
CA GLU A 214 19.09 33.72 2.03
C GLU A 214 18.21 34.46 1.01
N ASN A 215 18.84 35.08 0.01
CA ASN A 215 18.14 35.75 -1.09
C ASN A 215 17.25 34.81 -1.92
N LYS A 216 17.53 33.50 -1.96
CA LYS A 216 16.67 32.51 -2.63
C LYS A 216 15.45 32.17 -1.80
N LEU A 217 15.56 32.21 -0.47
CA LEU A 217 14.46 31.97 0.45
C LEU A 217 13.50 33.16 0.58
N ILE A 218 13.99 34.38 0.32
CA ILE A 218 13.18 35.62 0.32
C ILE A 218 12.64 35.95 -1.09
N ALA A 219 12.91 35.12 -2.09
CA ALA A 219 12.40 35.34 -3.44
C ALA A 219 10.86 35.34 -3.46
N ASN A 220 10.27 36.20 -4.30
CA ASN A 220 8.82 36.24 -4.47
C ASN A 220 8.31 35.05 -5.29
N ASN A 221 7.09 34.61 -4.98
CA ASN A 221 6.38 33.56 -5.69
C ASN A 221 7.13 32.21 -5.65
N ILE A 222 7.32 31.69 -4.43
CA ILE A 222 7.96 30.39 -4.20
C ILE A 222 7.13 29.49 -3.28
N THR A 223 7.35 28.18 -3.39
CA THR A 223 6.85 27.18 -2.46
C THR A 223 8.04 26.49 -1.82
N ILE A 224 8.05 26.38 -0.49
CA ILE A 224 9.16 25.84 0.28
C ILE A 224 8.70 24.58 0.99
N PHE A 225 9.47 23.50 0.87
CA PHE A 225 9.23 22.24 1.57
C PHE A 225 10.24 22.13 2.70
N VAL A 226 9.80 21.88 3.93
CA VAL A 226 10.68 21.85 5.10
C VAL A 226 10.50 20.57 5.90
N SER A 227 11.62 20.06 6.41
CA SER A 227 11.68 18.86 7.24
C SER A 227 12.18 19.24 8.64
N PRO A 228 11.83 18.47 9.69
CA PRO A 228 12.36 18.69 11.03
C PRO A 228 13.87 18.40 11.10
N GLU A 229 14.52 18.93 12.13
CA GLU A 229 15.98 19.00 12.30
C GLU A 229 16.75 17.67 12.38
N SER A 230 16.10 16.51 12.24
CA SER A 230 16.72 15.19 12.42
C SER A 230 17.62 14.72 11.26
N VAL A 231 18.03 15.62 10.37
CA VAL A 231 18.88 15.26 9.23
C VAL A 231 20.34 15.16 9.69
N ASN A 232 20.71 13.96 10.17
CA ASN A 232 22.11 13.55 10.26
C ASN A 232 22.74 13.60 8.86
N GLU A 233 23.82 14.37 8.78
CA GLU A 233 24.90 14.49 7.78
C GLU A 233 24.83 13.59 6.53
N THR A 234 24.85 14.23 5.34
CA THR A 234 25.83 13.98 4.23
C THR A 234 25.50 14.71 2.91
N ASP A 235 24.44 15.51 2.81
CA ASP A 235 24.21 16.31 1.59
C ASP A 235 24.89 17.69 1.70
N ASP A 236 25.51 18.12 0.60
CA ASP A 236 26.01 19.48 0.40
C ASP A 236 24.95 20.51 0.85
N MET A 237 25.29 21.38 1.81
CA MET A 237 24.36 22.37 2.39
C MET A 237 23.71 23.24 1.32
N ARG A 238 24.46 23.56 0.25
CA ARG A 238 23.95 24.33 -0.88
C ARG A 238 22.85 23.55 -1.61
N SER A 239 23.12 22.30 -1.95
CA SER A 239 22.15 21.39 -2.54
C SER A 239 20.95 21.18 -1.62
N TYR A 240 21.15 21.02 -0.31
CA TYR A 240 20.06 20.92 0.65
C TYR A 240 19.11 22.11 0.50
N VAL A 241 19.60 23.35 0.63
CA VAL A 241 18.78 24.57 0.57
C VAL A 241 18.04 24.70 -0.77
N LEU A 242 18.76 24.60 -1.89
CA LEU A 242 18.18 24.85 -3.22
C LEU A 242 17.09 23.84 -3.58
N ASN A 243 17.17 22.62 -3.07
CA ASN A 243 16.22 21.55 -3.34
C ASN A 243 14.96 21.57 -2.45
N ARG A 244 14.87 22.51 -1.49
CA ARG A 244 13.63 22.80 -0.74
C ARG A 244 12.76 23.85 -1.43
N ILE A 245 13.30 24.57 -2.42
CA ILE A 245 12.66 25.73 -3.03
C ILE A 245 12.11 25.33 -4.40
N VAL A 246 10.81 25.51 -4.60
CA VAL A 246 10.13 25.33 -5.88
C VAL A 246 9.62 26.70 -6.36
N PRO A 247 9.95 27.12 -7.59
CA PRO A 247 9.38 28.34 -8.17
C PRO A 247 7.87 28.22 -8.37
N GLY A 248 7.14 29.28 -8.02
CA GLY A 248 5.68 29.36 -8.06
C GLY A 248 5.02 29.09 -6.71
N ILE A 249 3.85 29.68 -6.50
CA ILE A 249 2.94 29.35 -5.40
C ILE A 249 2.08 28.17 -5.84
N HIS A 250 2.25 27.05 -5.15
CA HIS A 250 1.60 25.79 -5.44
C HIS A 250 0.75 25.40 -4.23
N ARG A 251 -0.58 25.29 -4.37
CA ARG A 251 -1.46 24.85 -3.27
C ARG A 251 -1.77 23.36 -3.43
N THR A 252 -1.89 22.60 -2.35
CA THR A 252 -2.04 21.12 -2.37
C THR A 252 -3.10 20.58 -3.35
N TYR A 253 -4.18 21.32 -3.55
CA TYR A 253 -5.27 20.98 -4.48
C TYR A 253 -5.03 21.42 -5.94
N ASP A 254 -4.01 22.23 -6.22
CA ASP A 254 -3.67 22.61 -7.60
C ASP A 254 -3.01 21.44 -8.34
N TRP A 255 -2.43 20.49 -7.61
CA TRP A 255 -1.58 19.43 -8.13
C TRP A 255 -2.47 18.24 -8.50
N ALA A 256 -2.01 17.43 -9.44
CA ALA A 256 -2.56 16.11 -9.72
C ALA A 256 -1.57 15.02 -9.27
N ASP A 257 -2.07 13.81 -9.04
CA ASP A 257 -1.22 12.65 -8.82
C ASP A 257 -0.20 12.48 -9.97
N GLY A 258 1.08 12.31 -9.64
CA GLY A 258 2.21 12.28 -10.58
C GLY A 258 2.76 13.64 -11.01
N THR A 259 2.28 14.77 -10.46
CA THR A 259 2.82 16.11 -10.79
C THR A 259 4.29 16.19 -10.41
N ILE A 260 5.13 16.76 -11.29
CA ILE A 260 6.55 16.94 -11.04
C ILE A 260 6.84 18.42 -10.77
N LEU A 261 7.27 18.75 -9.56
CA LEU A 261 7.72 20.08 -9.18
C LEU A 261 9.23 20.19 -9.30
N LYS A 262 9.71 21.10 -10.15
CA LYS A 262 11.15 21.35 -10.33
C LYS A 262 11.67 22.26 -9.24
N THR A 263 12.67 21.78 -8.50
CA THR A 263 13.35 22.59 -7.48
C THR A 263 14.38 23.52 -8.11
N VAL A 264 14.75 24.59 -7.41
CA VAL A 264 15.85 25.48 -7.83
C VAL A 264 17.19 24.74 -7.88
N GLY A 265 17.35 23.68 -7.09
CA GLY A 265 18.53 22.81 -7.08
C GLY A 265 18.62 21.83 -8.24
N GLY A 266 17.63 21.82 -9.15
CA GLY A 266 17.59 20.94 -10.32
C GLY A 266 17.05 19.53 -10.05
N GLY A 267 16.78 19.19 -8.78
CA GLY A 267 16.05 17.98 -8.40
C GLY A 267 14.55 18.13 -8.64
N ASP A 268 13.86 17.01 -8.77
CA ASP A 268 12.41 16.95 -8.97
C ASP A 268 11.72 16.42 -7.70
N LEU A 269 10.61 17.05 -7.32
CA LEU A 269 9.68 16.55 -6.30
C LEU A 269 8.44 16.00 -7.02
N VAL A 270 8.31 14.68 -7.03
CA VAL A 270 7.15 13.96 -7.57
C VAL A 270 6.07 13.94 -6.51
N ILE A 271 4.90 14.43 -6.89
CA ILE A 271 3.73 14.52 -6.03
C ILE A 271 2.91 13.26 -6.21
N SER A 272 2.55 12.61 -5.11
CA SER A 272 1.53 11.57 -5.10
C SER A 272 0.36 11.94 -4.17
N GLN A 273 -0.82 11.42 -4.49
CA GLN A 273 -2.05 11.64 -3.74
C GLN A 273 -2.68 10.32 -3.30
N SER A 274 -3.12 10.27 -2.04
CA SER A 274 -3.93 9.16 -1.51
C SER A 274 -5.14 9.69 -0.76
N GLU A 275 -6.18 8.90 -0.62
CA GLU A 275 -7.33 9.24 0.23
C GLU A 275 -7.16 8.61 1.62
N ASP A 276 -7.55 9.34 2.65
CA ASP A 276 -7.64 8.79 4.00
C ASP A 276 -8.98 8.09 4.25
N LEU A 277 -9.17 7.58 5.46
CA LEU A 277 -10.39 6.84 5.85
C LEU A 277 -11.67 7.68 5.76
N PHE A 278 -11.55 9.01 5.71
CA PHE A 278 -12.66 9.95 5.61
C PHE A 278 -12.83 10.48 4.17
N GLY A 279 -12.06 9.96 3.20
CA GLY A 279 -12.09 10.40 1.81
C GLY A 279 -11.43 11.76 1.57
N SER A 280 -10.60 12.23 2.51
CA SER A 280 -9.81 13.44 2.32
C SER A 280 -8.49 13.11 1.63
N VAL A 281 -8.13 13.90 0.62
CA VAL A 281 -6.91 13.74 -0.15
C VAL A 281 -5.71 14.21 0.67
N ARG A 282 -4.75 13.32 0.85
CA ARG A 282 -3.42 13.60 1.38
C ARG A 282 -2.42 13.68 0.25
N ASN A 283 -1.47 14.60 0.39
CA ASN A 283 -0.43 14.82 -0.59
C ASN A 283 0.90 14.34 -0.04
N TYR A 284 1.74 13.82 -0.92
CA TYR A 284 3.07 13.34 -0.62
C TYR A 284 4.04 13.95 -1.62
N ALA A 285 5.22 14.35 -1.15
CA ALA A 285 6.32 14.78 -2.00
C ALA A 285 7.43 13.76 -1.87
N ASN A 286 7.74 13.05 -2.97
CA ASN A 286 8.65 11.91 -2.98
C ASN A 286 8.33 10.96 -1.82
N CYS A 287 7.09 10.47 -1.76
CA CYS A 287 6.55 9.57 -0.72
C CYS A 287 6.57 10.04 0.74
N LEU A 288 6.99 11.27 1.01
CA LEU A 288 6.89 11.84 2.35
C LEU A 288 5.60 12.63 2.48
N LEU A 289 4.85 12.36 3.54
CA LEU A 289 3.57 13.00 3.81
C LEU A 289 3.77 14.51 4.01
N LEU A 290 3.03 15.31 3.24
CA LEU A 290 2.87 16.72 3.54
C LEU A 290 1.92 16.84 4.72
N ASN A 291 2.34 17.58 5.74
CA ASN A 291 1.45 17.94 6.82
C ASN A 291 0.32 18.82 6.27
N GLU A 292 -0.89 18.58 6.78
CA GLU A 292 -2.09 19.31 6.37
C GLU A 292 -2.02 20.79 6.75
N SER A 293 -1.15 21.16 7.69
CA SER A 293 -0.90 22.56 8.05
C SER A 293 0.17 23.15 7.13
N SER A 294 -0.25 24.05 6.24
CA SER A 294 0.65 24.90 5.47
C SER A 294 0.71 26.30 6.07
N TYR A 295 1.81 27.00 5.85
CA TYR A 295 1.99 28.38 6.30
C TYR A 295 2.05 29.31 5.08
N ARG A 296 1.18 30.31 5.08
CA ARG A 296 1.27 31.41 4.11
C ARG A 296 2.40 32.35 4.51
N LEU A 297 3.33 32.55 3.58
CA LEU A 297 4.43 33.50 3.73
C LEU A 297 4.12 34.77 2.94
N GLN A 298 4.77 35.87 3.31
CA GLN A 298 4.67 37.13 2.54
C GLN A 298 5.07 36.95 1.07
N ASN A 299 6.02 36.05 0.82
CA ASN A 299 6.62 35.82 -0.49
C ASN A 299 6.25 34.46 -1.11
N GLY A 300 5.39 33.66 -0.47
CA GLY A 300 5.16 32.28 -0.92
C GLY A 300 4.33 31.40 0.00
N MET A 301 4.52 30.09 -0.14
CA MET A 301 3.92 29.05 0.69
C MET A 301 4.99 28.17 1.32
N LEU A 302 4.75 27.68 2.54
CA LEU A 302 5.63 26.74 3.21
C LEU A 302 4.84 25.49 3.62
N TYR A 303 5.36 24.34 3.21
CA TYR A 303 4.84 23.01 3.52
C TYR A 303 5.81 22.25 4.40
N PHE A 304 5.30 21.70 5.49
CA PHE A 304 6.06 20.79 6.33
C PHE A 304 5.93 19.37 5.81
N VAL A 305 7.03 18.65 5.76
CA VAL A 305 7.14 17.27 5.27
C VAL A 305 7.66 16.39 6.40
N ASP A 306 6.98 15.27 6.65
CA ASP A 306 7.34 14.32 7.70
C ASP A 306 8.44 13.36 7.21
N GLY A 307 9.71 13.74 7.43
CA GLY A 307 10.88 12.94 7.08
C GLY A 307 11.94 13.73 6.31
N ASN A 308 13.01 13.06 5.86
CA ASN A 308 14.10 13.71 5.13
C ASN A 308 13.81 13.78 3.63
N LEU A 309 13.36 14.95 3.15
CA LEU A 309 13.05 15.16 1.74
C LEU A 309 14.30 15.09 0.86
N ARG A 310 14.33 14.10 -0.03
CA ARG A 310 15.37 13.89 -1.04
C ARG A 310 14.77 14.00 -2.44
N PRO A 311 15.23 14.94 -3.28
CA PRO A 311 14.75 15.08 -4.65
C PRO A 311 15.14 13.88 -5.54
N ALA A 312 14.35 13.68 -6.58
CA ALA A 312 14.68 12.77 -7.66
C ALA A 312 15.50 13.50 -8.74
N TYR A 313 16.71 13.03 -9.02
CA TYR A 313 17.55 13.57 -10.11
C TYR A 313 17.49 12.73 -11.38
N ALA A 314 17.06 11.48 -11.26
CA ALA A 314 17.24 10.44 -12.26
C ALA A 314 15.95 9.61 -12.45
N THR A 315 15.90 8.84 -13.53
CA THR A 315 14.90 7.78 -13.71
C THR A 315 15.23 6.58 -12.80
N VAL A 316 14.29 5.66 -12.66
CA VAL A 316 14.48 4.42 -11.89
C VAL A 316 15.68 3.64 -12.41
N LEU A 317 15.83 3.50 -13.74
CA LEU A 317 17.00 2.86 -14.33
C LEU A 317 18.31 3.52 -13.88
N ALA A 318 18.42 4.84 -14.04
CA ALA A 318 19.64 5.55 -13.68
C ALA A 318 19.93 5.54 -12.18
N ALA A 319 18.89 5.49 -11.32
CA ALA A 319 19.04 5.26 -9.89
C ALA A 319 19.58 3.86 -9.58
N LEU A 320 19.11 2.82 -10.29
CA LEU A 320 19.61 1.45 -10.15
C LEU A 320 21.07 1.30 -10.62
N GLU A 321 21.46 2.01 -11.68
CA GLU A 321 22.81 1.90 -12.25
C GLU A 321 23.87 2.73 -11.51
N SER A 322 23.48 3.84 -10.87
CA SER A 322 24.41 4.74 -10.18
C SER A 322 24.68 4.36 -8.72
N ASP A 323 23.79 3.61 -8.09
CA ASP A 323 23.90 3.24 -6.68
C ASP A 323 24.52 1.84 -6.50
N ALA A 324 25.66 1.77 -5.83
CA ALA A 324 26.38 0.52 -5.58
C ALA A 324 25.56 -0.51 -4.78
N ARG A 325 24.51 -0.09 -4.05
CA ARG A 325 23.61 -0.98 -3.31
C ARG A 325 22.72 -1.83 -4.22
N PHE A 326 22.61 -1.47 -5.50
CA PHE A 326 21.76 -2.13 -6.49
C PHE A 326 22.57 -2.81 -7.61
N SER A 327 23.90 -2.86 -7.47
CA SER A 327 24.83 -3.31 -8.51
C SER A 327 24.48 -4.69 -9.06
N THR A 328 24.22 -5.68 -8.20
CA THR A 328 23.89 -7.03 -8.66
C THR A 328 22.56 -7.04 -9.42
N PHE A 329 21.53 -6.38 -8.89
CA PHE A 329 20.22 -6.33 -9.55
C PHE A 329 20.27 -5.59 -10.90
N ALA A 330 21.00 -4.48 -10.99
CA ALA A 330 21.16 -3.71 -12.22
C ALA A 330 21.83 -4.52 -13.35
N THR A 331 22.71 -5.48 -13.02
CA THR A 331 23.31 -6.39 -14.01
C THR A 331 22.34 -7.44 -14.55
N LEU A 332 21.24 -7.71 -13.85
CA LEU A 332 20.23 -8.69 -14.26
C LEU A 332 19.18 -8.09 -15.22
N LEU A 333 19.07 -6.76 -15.29
CA LEU A 333 18.09 -6.10 -16.16
C LEU A 333 18.40 -6.34 -17.63
N SER A 334 17.44 -6.91 -18.36
CA SER A 334 17.48 -7.03 -19.83
C SER A 334 17.35 -5.67 -20.51
N ASP A 335 17.83 -5.56 -21.75
CA ASP A 335 17.78 -4.30 -22.52
C ASP A 335 16.35 -3.73 -22.63
N ASN A 336 15.36 -4.59 -22.88
CA ASN A 336 13.95 -4.19 -22.94
C ASN A 336 13.44 -3.59 -21.61
N LEU A 337 13.87 -4.15 -20.47
CA LEU A 337 13.53 -3.59 -19.17
C LEU A 337 14.26 -2.29 -18.89
N ARG A 338 15.51 -2.14 -19.36
CA ARG A 338 16.22 -0.86 -19.26
C ARG A 338 15.45 0.22 -20.01
N ASP A 339 15.05 -0.04 -21.24
CA ASP A 339 14.23 0.89 -22.03
C ASP A 339 12.92 1.22 -21.31
N LEU A 340 12.23 0.21 -20.77
CA LEU A 340 10.98 0.39 -20.01
C LEU A 340 11.17 1.26 -18.76
N LEU A 341 12.18 0.97 -17.93
CA LEU A 341 12.48 1.70 -16.69
C LEU A 341 13.05 3.11 -16.94
N SER A 342 13.46 3.42 -18.17
CA SER A 342 13.82 4.77 -18.62
C SER A 342 12.63 5.58 -19.15
N SER A 343 11.49 4.95 -19.36
CA SER A 343 10.28 5.58 -19.92
C SER A 343 9.58 6.52 -18.93
N ASN A 344 8.57 7.24 -19.41
CA ASN A 344 7.73 8.13 -18.60
C ASN A 344 6.66 7.39 -17.76
N GLN A 345 6.63 6.05 -17.77
CA GLN A 345 5.73 5.27 -16.94
C GLN A 345 6.22 5.21 -15.49
N SER A 346 5.29 5.07 -14.55
CA SER A 346 5.62 5.02 -13.12
C SER A 346 5.84 3.59 -12.65
N PHE A 347 6.95 3.35 -11.95
CA PHE A 347 7.32 2.02 -11.46
C PHE A 347 7.58 1.99 -9.96
N THR A 348 7.39 0.80 -9.38
CA THR A 348 7.94 0.43 -8.07
C THR A 348 8.84 -0.77 -8.28
N VAL A 349 10.09 -0.68 -7.85
CA VAL A 349 11.07 -1.76 -7.99
C VAL A 349 11.50 -2.22 -6.60
N PHE A 350 11.23 -3.48 -6.28
CA PHE A 350 11.71 -4.09 -5.05
C PHE A 350 13.07 -4.74 -5.31
N VAL A 351 14.14 -4.17 -4.78
CA VAL A 351 15.50 -4.66 -5.01
C VAL A 351 15.96 -5.47 -3.80
N PRO A 352 16.29 -6.77 -3.97
CA PRO A 352 16.96 -7.54 -2.94
C PRO A 352 18.29 -6.88 -2.58
N SER A 353 18.56 -6.71 -1.29
CA SER A 353 19.85 -6.14 -0.85
C SER A 353 21.03 -7.00 -1.32
N GLU A 354 22.22 -6.40 -1.47
CA GLU A 354 23.44 -7.15 -1.82
C GLU A 354 23.73 -8.31 -0.84
N LYS A 355 23.32 -8.16 0.43
CA LYS A 355 23.41 -9.24 1.42
C LYS A 355 22.59 -10.47 1.00
N VAL A 356 21.41 -10.27 0.44
CA VAL A 356 20.54 -11.34 -0.05
C VAL A 356 21.23 -12.11 -1.16
N PHE A 357 21.73 -11.40 -2.19
CA PHE A 357 22.50 -12.01 -3.28
C PHE A 357 23.75 -12.76 -2.81
N SER A 358 24.46 -12.25 -1.79
CA SER A 358 25.62 -12.93 -1.22
C SER A 358 25.29 -14.21 -0.44
N SER A 359 24.07 -14.30 0.09
CA SER A 359 23.60 -15.44 0.90
C SER A 359 22.92 -16.54 0.08
N MET A 360 22.53 -16.25 -1.16
CA MET A 360 21.91 -17.25 -2.05
C MET A 360 22.86 -18.38 -2.40
N SER A 361 22.28 -19.56 -2.69
CA SER A 361 23.06 -20.67 -3.23
C SER A 361 23.67 -20.29 -4.58
N LYS A 362 24.92 -20.72 -4.81
CA LYS A 362 25.66 -20.42 -6.04
C LYS A 362 24.95 -20.95 -7.28
N SER A 363 24.20 -22.05 -7.15
CA SER A 363 23.36 -22.60 -8.21
C SER A 363 22.22 -21.67 -8.58
N LEU A 364 21.42 -21.22 -7.60
CA LEU A 364 20.29 -20.33 -7.84
C LEU A 364 20.75 -19.00 -8.44
N LEU A 365 21.82 -18.41 -7.89
CA LEU A 365 22.36 -17.16 -8.41
C LEU A 365 22.87 -17.31 -9.86
N LYS A 366 23.48 -18.46 -10.19
CA LYS A 366 23.89 -18.77 -11.56
C LYS A 366 22.67 -18.86 -12.47
N ASP A 367 21.64 -19.61 -12.07
CA ASP A 367 20.42 -19.81 -12.86
C ASP A 367 19.68 -18.49 -13.13
N ILE A 368 19.59 -17.61 -12.13
CA ILE A 368 19.05 -16.25 -12.27
C ILE A 368 19.88 -15.45 -13.30
N LYS A 369 21.21 -15.46 -13.18
CA LYS A 369 22.10 -14.69 -14.07
C LYS A 369 22.10 -15.17 -15.51
N THR A 370 22.06 -16.48 -15.73
CA THR A 370 22.08 -17.05 -17.08
C THR A 370 20.69 -17.15 -17.70
N GLY A 371 19.64 -16.81 -16.96
CA GLY A 371 18.27 -17.02 -17.39
C GLY A 371 18.02 -18.50 -17.74
N THR A 372 18.60 -19.41 -16.96
CA THR A 372 18.46 -20.87 -17.13
C THR A 372 17.74 -21.48 -15.94
N GLY A 373 17.38 -22.76 -16.08
CA GLY A 373 16.70 -23.48 -15.00
C GLY A 373 15.27 -22.98 -14.76
N CYS A 374 14.81 -23.22 -13.54
CA CYS A 374 13.42 -23.01 -13.12
C CYS A 374 13.04 -21.53 -12.91
N ALA A 375 14.04 -20.68 -12.69
CA ALA A 375 13.91 -19.23 -12.61
C ALA A 375 13.83 -18.55 -13.99
N SER A 376 14.01 -19.27 -15.09
CA SER A 376 13.96 -18.72 -16.45
C SER A 376 12.53 -18.62 -16.99
N SER A 377 12.26 -17.73 -17.94
CA SER A 377 10.94 -17.59 -18.59
C SER A 377 10.50 -18.78 -19.45
N LYS A 378 11.38 -19.75 -19.70
CA LYS A 378 11.20 -20.77 -20.75
C LYS A 378 10.32 -21.95 -20.37
N TRP A 379 10.09 -22.20 -19.07
CA TRP A 379 9.22 -23.28 -18.61
C TRP A 379 7.73 -22.90 -18.61
N LEU A 380 7.40 -21.60 -18.59
CA LEU A 380 6.01 -21.11 -18.51
C LEU A 380 5.16 -21.45 -19.74
N THR A 381 5.76 -21.57 -20.93
CA THR A 381 5.02 -21.94 -22.15
C THR A 381 4.41 -23.34 -22.09
N GLN A 382 4.89 -24.23 -21.20
CA GLN A 382 4.41 -25.62 -21.13
C GLN A 382 3.34 -25.87 -20.05
N LEU A 383 3.23 -25.00 -19.03
CA LEU A 383 2.27 -25.20 -17.92
C LEU A 383 0.88 -24.63 -18.18
N PHE A 384 0.75 -23.60 -19.01
CA PHE A 384 -0.55 -23.00 -19.30
C PHE A 384 -1.42 -23.86 -20.24
N ILE A 385 -0.82 -24.77 -21.02
CA ILE A 385 -1.58 -25.60 -21.98
C ILE A 385 -2.41 -26.69 -21.26
N TYR A 386 -1.98 -27.16 -20.08
CA TYR A 386 -2.55 -28.38 -19.50
C TYR A 386 -3.71 -28.18 -18.51
N LYS A 387 -4.04 -26.95 -18.09
CA LYS A 387 -5.06 -26.72 -17.04
C LYS A 387 -6.31 -25.92 -17.46
N TYR A 388 -6.25 -25.09 -18.50
CA TYR A 388 -7.41 -24.29 -18.91
C TYR A 388 -7.55 -24.27 -20.43
N SER A 389 -8.60 -24.93 -20.92
CA SER A 389 -9.13 -24.75 -22.28
C SER A 389 -9.79 -23.37 -22.40
N PHE A 390 -8.99 -22.32 -22.30
CA PHE A 390 -9.40 -20.96 -22.59
C PHE A 390 -8.35 -20.34 -23.49
N SER A 391 -8.77 -19.93 -24.69
CA SER A 391 -7.98 -19.10 -25.59
C SER A 391 -7.73 -17.75 -24.91
N CYS A 392 -6.71 -17.65 -24.08
CA CYS A 392 -6.08 -16.39 -23.78
C CYS A 392 -4.94 -16.19 -24.78
N GLU A 393 -4.93 -15.04 -25.45
CA GLU A 393 -3.72 -14.51 -26.05
C GLU A 393 -2.69 -14.29 -24.93
N CYS A 394 -1.93 -15.34 -24.61
CA CYS A 394 -0.77 -15.22 -23.76
C CYS A 394 0.34 -14.59 -24.60
N SER A 395 0.33 -13.26 -24.75
CA SER A 395 1.54 -12.50 -25.04
C SER A 395 2.60 -12.97 -24.04
N ALA A 396 3.71 -13.48 -24.57
CA ALA A 396 4.79 -14.18 -23.85
C ALA A 396 5.08 -13.55 -22.48
N MET A 397 4.48 -14.10 -21.42
CA MET A 397 4.72 -13.66 -20.05
C MET A 397 6.05 -14.26 -19.63
N THR A 398 7.13 -13.51 -19.83
CA THR A 398 8.44 -13.90 -19.35
C THR A 398 8.44 -13.82 -17.83
N SER A 399 8.40 -14.96 -17.12
CA SER A 399 8.80 -15.03 -15.70
C SER A 399 10.31 -14.85 -15.60
N ASP A 400 10.74 -13.66 -15.92
CA ASP A 400 12.08 -13.19 -15.65
C ASP A 400 12.09 -12.74 -14.19
N PHE A 401 13.08 -13.22 -13.43
CA PHE A 401 13.33 -12.84 -12.05
C PHE A 401 13.21 -11.33 -11.84
N THR A 402 13.69 -10.51 -12.78
CA THR A 402 13.59 -9.05 -12.68
C THR A 402 12.16 -8.54 -12.81
N HIS A 403 11.33 -9.15 -13.66
CA HIS A 403 9.93 -8.76 -13.86
C HIS A 403 9.06 -9.03 -12.62
N SER A 404 9.40 -10.05 -11.81
CA SER A 404 8.66 -10.31 -10.55
C SER A 404 8.92 -9.27 -9.46
N HIS A 405 9.98 -8.48 -9.63
CA HIS A 405 10.39 -7.43 -8.70
C HIS A 405 9.95 -6.03 -9.12
N ILE A 406 9.27 -5.88 -10.27
CA ILE A 406 8.87 -4.59 -10.83
C ILE A 406 7.34 -4.52 -10.96
N MET A 407 6.75 -3.39 -10.55
CA MET A 407 5.31 -3.12 -10.58
C MET A 407 5.05 -1.83 -11.37
N GLU A 408 4.01 -1.81 -12.21
CA GLU A 408 3.60 -0.65 -13.04
C GLU A 408 2.79 0.39 -12.28
N LYS A 409 3.24 0.76 -11.09
CA LYS A 409 2.65 1.84 -10.28
C LYS A 409 3.72 2.38 -9.34
N LEU A 410 3.70 3.68 -9.05
CA LEU A 410 4.44 4.25 -7.92
C LEU A 410 3.69 3.93 -6.63
N ILE A 411 4.32 3.20 -5.72
CA ILE A 411 3.74 2.76 -4.45
C ILE A 411 4.74 3.06 -3.36
N CYS A 412 4.39 4.00 -2.51
CA CYS A 412 5.25 4.42 -1.41
C CYS A 412 5.21 3.42 -0.24
N SER A 413 6.24 3.45 0.61
CA SER A 413 6.36 2.52 1.75
C SER A 413 5.15 2.54 2.70
N PHE A 414 4.51 3.70 2.91
CA PHE A 414 3.30 3.82 3.73
C PHE A 414 2.06 3.14 3.11
N GLU A 415 2.02 2.97 1.79
CA GLU A 415 0.92 2.29 1.10
C GLU A 415 1.03 0.77 1.21
N LEU A 416 2.22 0.21 1.47
CA LEU A 416 2.47 -1.24 1.47
C LEU A 416 1.86 -2.02 2.66
N SER A 417 0.91 -1.43 3.40
CA SER A 417 0.38 -2.07 4.61
C SER A 417 -0.56 -3.25 4.33
N HIS A 418 -1.43 -3.16 3.31
CA HIS A 418 -2.39 -4.20 2.92
C HIS A 418 -2.76 -4.11 1.43
N HIS A 419 -1.82 -4.42 0.55
CA HIS A 419 -2.04 -4.39 -0.91
C HIS A 419 -1.72 -5.71 -1.58
N ARG A 420 -2.53 -6.07 -2.58
CA ARG A 420 -2.19 -7.09 -3.58
C ARG A 420 -1.60 -6.38 -4.77
N LEU A 421 -0.30 -6.59 -4.99
CA LEU A 421 0.45 -5.99 -6.07
C LEU A 421 0.57 -7.00 -7.21
N LYS A 422 0.47 -6.52 -8.45
CA LYS A 422 0.75 -7.34 -9.64
C LYS A 422 2.08 -6.90 -10.22
N SER A 423 3.01 -7.85 -10.37
CA SER A 423 4.31 -7.61 -10.99
C SER A 423 4.22 -7.61 -12.51
N LEU A 424 5.28 -7.15 -13.19
CA LEU A 424 5.43 -7.29 -14.64
C LEU A 424 5.46 -8.75 -15.09
N ALA A 425 5.87 -9.67 -14.21
CA ALA A 425 5.80 -11.11 -14.46
C ALA A 425 4.36 -11.65 -14.36
N GLY A 426 3.38 -10.80 -14.04
CA GLY A 426 1.98 -11.17 -13.82
C GLY A 426 1.72 -11.86 -12.46
N SER A 427 2.75 -12.10 -11.65
CA SER A 427 2.62 -12.69 -10.33
C SER A 427 2.00 -11.70 -9.35
N GLU A 428 1.09 -12.19 -8.51
CA GLU A 428 0.53 -11.40 -7.43
C GLU A 428 1.39 -11.54 -6.17
N VAL A 429 1.70 -10.40 -5.53
CA VAL A 429 2.46 -10.33 -4.29
C VAL A 429 1.60 -9.60 -3.26
N GLU A 430 1.30 -10.28 -2.16
CA GLU A 430 0.59 -9.70 -1.04
C GLU A 430 1.56 -8.94 -0.13
N THR A 431 1.18 -7.74 0.27
CA THR A 431 1.91 -6.92 1.22
C THR A 431 1.15 -6.87 2.54
N ARG A 432 1.87 -6.98 3.65
CA ARG A 432 1.31 -7.00 5.00
C ARG A 432 2.19 -6.22 5.95
N MET A 433 1.60 -5.38 6.78
CA MET A 433 2.29 -4.72 7.88
C MET A 433 2.00 -5.44 9.19
N GLN A 434 3.04 -5.67 9.99
CA GLN A 434 2.95 -6.21 11.33
C GLN A 434 3.66 -5.29 12.30
N VAL A 435 3.12 -5.12 13.50
CA VAL A 435 3.82 -4.42 14.59
C VAL A 435 4.51 -5.46 15.45
N ARG A 436 5.84 -5.39 15.55
CA ARG A 436 6.65 -6.28 16.38
C ARG A 436 7.54 -5.43 17.28
N ASN A 437 7.49 -5.64 18.59
CA ASN A 437 8.28 -4.87 19.57
C ASN A 437 8.12 -3.33 19.42
N ASN A 438 6.90 -2.84 19.19
CA ASN A 438 6.59 -1.44 18.88
C ASN A 438 7.20 -0.90 17.57
N GLU A 439 7.83 -1.74 16.74
CA GLU A 439 8.32 -1.37 15.42
C GLU A 439 7.36 -1.89 14.35
N LYS A 440 7.06 -1.03 13.36
CA LYS A 440 6.29 -1.43 12.18
C LYS A 440 7.23 -2.15 11.21
N VAL A 441 6.91 -3.41 10.90
CA VAL A 441 7.62 -4.24 9.93
C VAL A 441 6.68 -4.53 8.78
N THR A 442 7.05 -4.07 7.59
CA THR A 442 6.31 -4.32 6.35
C THR A 442 6.91 -5.53 5.63
N TYR A 443 6.06 -6.47 5.22
CA TYR A 443 6.43 -7.62 4.41
C TYR A 443 5.84 -7.46 3.00
N ILE A 444 6.63 -7.83 2.00
CA ILE A 444 6.26 -7.93 0.59
C ILE A 444 6.44 -9.40 0.22
N GLY A 445 5.34 -10.15 0.22
CA GLY A 445 5.37 -11.60 0.22
C GLY A 445 6.10 -12.14 1.45
N ARG A 446 7.21 -12.86 1.21
CA ARG A 446 8.11 -13.35 2.28
C ARG A 446 9.18 -12.35 2.66
N ALA A 447 9.52 -11.43 1.76
CA ALA A 447 10.56 -10.45 1.97
C ALA A 447 10.11 -9.39 2.96
N ARG A 448 11.01 -8.90 3.80
CA ARG A 448 10.79 -7.73 4.64
C ARG A 448 11.33 -6.51 3.93
N PHE A 449 10.57 -5.43 4.02
CA PHE A 449 11.08 -4.10 3.75
C PHE A 449 12.17 -3.78 4.77
N VAL A 450 13.37 -3.43 4.29
CA VAL A 450 14.51 -3.11 5.16
C VAL A 450 14.54 -1.62 5.41
N ASN A 451 14.75 -0.85 4.36
CA ASN A 451 14.79 0.61 4.36
C ASN A 451 14.91 1.10 2.92
N GLY A 452 14.76 2.41 2.71
CA GLY A 452 15.27 3.05 1.51
C GLY A 452 14.31 3.04 0.33
N ASP A 453 13.31 3.90 0.42
CA ASP A 453 12.71 4.48 -0.76
C ASP A 453 13.80 5.33 -1.46
N VAL A 454 14.35 4.86 -2.57
CA VAL A 454 15.15 5.69 -3.48
C VAL A 454 14.21 6.27 -4.52
N TYR A 455 14.01 7.59 -4.44
CA TYR A 455 13.09 8.30 -5.29
C TYR A 455 13.69 8.58 -6.66
N ALA A 456 12.91 8.28 -7.69
CA ALA A 456 13.21 8.56 -9.08
C ALA A 456 12.04 9.34 -9.71
N ARG A 457 12.32 10.01 -10.84
CA ARG A 457 11.33 10.84 -11.55
C ARG A 457 10.12 10.05 -12.03
N ASN A 458 10.32 8.76 -12.29
CA ASN A 458 9.33 7.85 -12.83
C ASN A 458 9.11 6.65 -11.90
N GLY A 459 9.37 6.78 -10.59
CA GLY A 459 9.10 5.69 -9.66
C GLY A 459 9.86 5.72 -8.34
N VAL A 460 9.81 4.59 -7.64
CA VAL A 460 10.51 4.38 -6.37
C VAL A 460 11.17 3.01 -6.36
N VAL A 461 12.36 2.94 -5.76
CA VAL A 461 13.06 1.68 -5.51
C VAL A 461 13.00 1.39 -4.02
N HIS A 462 12.59 0.19 -3.64
CA HIS A 462 12.48 -0.29 -2.26
C HIS A 462 13.47 -1.42 -2.01
N ILE A 463 14.23 -1.36 -0.91
CA ILE A 463 15.16 -2.44 -0.56
C ILE A 463 14.46 -3.50 0.28
N ILE A 464 14.58 -4.77 -0.14
CA ILE A 464 14.03 -5.93 0.54
C ILE A 464 15.11 -6.92 0.98
N ASP A 465 14.84 -7.71 2.02
CA ASP A 465 15.77 -8.72 2.57
C ASP A 465 15.53 -10.15 2.09
N ASP A 466 14.75 -10.32 1.02
CA ASP A 466 14.56 -11.60 0.35
C ASP A 466 14.24 -11.34 -1.14
N VAL A 467 14.04 -12.40 -1.91
CA VAL A 467 13.63 -12.32 -3.32
C VAL A 467 12.13 -12.53 -3.49
N LEU A 468 11.55 -11.83 -4.45
CA LEU A 468 10.17 -12.01 -4.89
C LEU A 468 10.12 -13.12 -5.96
N ILE A 469 10.28 -14.37 -5.51
CA ILE A 469 10.12 -15.56 -6.35
C ILE A 469 8.92 -16.35 -5.82
N ASN A 470 7.99 -16.69 -6.73
CA ASN A 470 6.92 -17.64 -6.39
C ASN A 470 7.53 -19.04 -6.24
N ASP A 471 7.11 -19.77 -5.21
CA ASP A 471 7.66 -21.09 -4.87
C ASP A 471 7.61 -22.06 -6.06
N GLU A 472 6.63 -21.93 -6.96
CA GLU A 472 6.55 -22.73 -8.20
C GLU A 472 7.77 -22.63 -9.12
N PHE A 473 8.55 -21.55 -9.04
CA PHE A 473 9.77 -21.33 -9.82
C PHE A 473 11.03 -21.89 -9.15
N LEU A 474 10.95 -22.32 -7.89
CA LEU A 474 12.10 -22.88 -7.18
C LEU A 474 12.22 -24.38 -7.50
N SER A 475 13.44 -24.83 -7.73
CA SER A 475 13.77 -26.25 -7.85
C SER A 475 13.54 -26.97 -6.52
N TRP A 476 13.45 -28.30 -6.57
CA TRP A 476 13.35 -29.09 -5.34
C TRP A 476 14.55 -28.88 -4.41
N LYS A 477 15.74 -28.62 -4.96
CA LYS A 477 16.96 -28.36 -4.18
C LYS A 477 16.81 -27.10 -3.33
N GLU A 478 16.33 -26.03 -3.94
CA GLU A 478 16.11 -24.74 -3.27
C GLU A 478 15.01 -24.84 -2.20
N HIS A 479 13.92 -25.57 -2.48
CA HIS A 479 12.91 -25.83 -1.46
C HIS A 479 13.45 -26.64 -0.27
N LEU A 480 14.24 -27.68 -0.53
CA LEU A 480 14.81 -28.48 0.55
C LEU A 480 15.89 -27.73 1.32
N GLU A 481 16.63 -26.81 0.72
CA GLU A 481 17.53 -25.92 1.46
C GLU A 481 16.78 -25.10 2.52
N ILE A 482 15.51 -24.78 2.28
CA ILE A 482 14.64 -24.08 3.26
C ILE A 482 14.06 -25.07 4.28
N TYR A 483 13.55 -26.22 3.83
CA TYR A 483 12.72 -27.09 4.67
C TYR A 483 13.45 -28.27 5.32
N ASN A 484 14.50 -28.80 4.68
CA ASN A 484 15.25 -29.96 5.15
C ASN A 484 16.62 -30.04 4.44
N THR A 485 17.60 -29.29 4.97
CA THR A 485 18.96 -29.20 4.41
C THR A 485 19.66 -30.57 4.33
N HIS A 486 19.46 -31.43 5.33
CA HIS A 486 20.02 -32.77 5.34
C HIS A 486 19.49 -33.65 4.21
N LEU A 487 18.19 -33.58 3.92
CA LEU A 487 17.61 -34.27 2.77
C LEU A 487 18.13 -33.66 1.46
N ALA A 488 18.23 -32.32 1.38
CA ALA A 488 18.78 -31.65 0.21
C ALA A 488 20.18 -32.18 -0.14
N ASP A 489 21.06 -32.27 0.87
CA ASP A 489 22.43 -32.76 0.73
C ASP A 489 22.47 -34.21 0.23
N THR A 490 21.72 -35.12 0.85
CA THR A 490 21.69 -36.54 0.43
C THR A 490 21.14 -36.69 -0.99
N LEU A 491 20.13 -35.91 -1.37
CA LEU A 491 19.49 -36.03 -2.68
C LEU A 491 20.31 -35.42 -3.82
N ARG A 492 21.25 -34.51 -3.54
CA ARG A 492 22.13 -33.93 -4.58
C ARG A 492 22.91 -34.99 -5.34
N ASP A 493 23.33 -36.05 -4.65
CA ASP A 493 24.14 -37.14 -5.23
C ASP A 493 23.29 -38.26 -5.85
N VAL A 494 21.98 -38.28 -5.56
CA VAL A 494 21.06 -39.36 -5.95
C VAL A 494 20.24 -39.00 -7.18
N VAL A 495 19.80 -37.74 -7.29
CA VAL A 495 18.92 -37.31 -8.38
C VAL A 495 19.78 -36.94 -9.60
N GLU A 496 19.94 -37.90 -10.51
CA GLU A 496 20.79 -37.76 -11.71
C GLU A 496 20.24 -36.73 -12.72
N LYS A 497 18.92 -36.55 -12.80
CA LYS A 497 18.26 -35.68 -13.79
C LYS A 497 17.31 -34.66 -13.13
N PRO A 498 17.73 -33.40 -12.96
CA PRO A 498 16.89 -32.37 -12.35
C PRO A 498 15.75 -31.85 -13.25
N SER A 499 15.72 -32.24 -14.54
CA SER A 499 14.72 -31.82 -15.52
C SER A 499 13.50 -32.75 -15.61
N GLU A 500 13.57 -33.94 -15.02
CA GLU A 500 12.43 -34.85 -14.97
C GLU A 500 11.56 -34.54 -13.74
N PRO A 501 10.23 -34.60 -13.86
CA PRO A 501 9.34 -34.32 -12.74
C PRO A 501 9.62 -35.28 -11.58
N ILE A 502 9.70 -34.76 -10.35
CA ILE A 502 10.01 -35.54 -9.15
C ILE A 502 9.04 -35.21 -8.01
N THR A 503 8.57 -36.22 -7.29
CA THR A 503 7.82 -36.01 -6.05
C THR A 503 8.71 -36.36 -4.87
N ILE A 504 8.82 -35.47 -3.90
CA ILE A 504 9.64 -35.64 -2.70
C ILE A 504 8.75 -35.64 -1.45
N PHE A 505 8.87 -36.70 -0.65
CA PHE A 505 8.23 -36.81 0.66
C PHE A 505 9.18 -36.26 1.73
N VAL A 506 8.92 -35.06 2.23
CA VAL A 506 9.82 -34.34 3.14
C VAL A 506 9.49 -34.69 4.60
N PRO A 507 10.35 -35.42 5.32
CA PRO A 507 10.14 -35.74 6.73
C PRO A 507 10.47 -34.53 7.63
N PRO A 508 10.02 -34.54 8.90
CA PRO A 508 10.41 -33.52 9.86
C PRO A 508 11.92 -33.50 10.07
N VAL A 509 12.48 -32.33 10.33
CA VAL A 509 13.91 -32.17 10.60
C VAL A 509 14.23 -32.81 11.95
N HIS A 510 15.05 -33.84 11.94
CA HIS A 510 15.72 -34.40 13.11
C HIS A 510 17.22 -34.23 12.93
N ASN A 511 17.99 -34.04 14.01
CA ASN A 511 19.44 -33.73 14.00
C ASN A 511 20.36 -34.82 13.37
N ASN A 512 19.81 -35.78 12.63
CA ASN A 512 20.53 -36.91 12.06
C ASN A 512 20.56 -36.82 10.53
N THR A 513 21.71 -37.16 9.95
CA THR A 513 21.89 -37.37 8.51
C THR A 513 20.96 -38.47 8.00
N ILE A 514 20.29 -38.25 6.87
CA ILE A 514 19.39 -39.24 6.25
C ILE A 514 20.23 -40.15 5.32
N PRO A 515 20.33 -41.47 5.59
CA PRO A 515 21.04 -42.40 4.71
C PRO A 515 20.47 -42.44 3.30
N VAL A 516 21.31 -42.64 2.28
CA VAL A 516 20.91 -42.70 0.86
C VAL A 516 19.75 -43.67 0.60
N LYS A 517 19.80 -44.87 1.20
CA LYS A 517 18.72 -45.88 1.07
C LYS A 517 17.38 -45.40 1.61
N ILE A 518 17.39 -44.59 2.67
CA ILE A 518 16.16 -43.99 3.21
C ILE A 518 15.72 -42.87 2.27
N ALA A 519 16.63 -41.99 1.87
CA ALA A 519 16.32 -40.87 0.98
C ALA A 519 15.71 -41.30 -0.38
N MET A 520 16.16 -42.43 -0.95
CA MET A 520 15.56 -43.00 -2.17
C MET A 520 14.11 -43.49 -1.99
N ASN A 521 13.66 -43.81 -0.77
CA ASN A 521 12.25 -44.09 -0.48
C ASN A 521 11.41 -42.82 -0.31
N HIS A 522 12.05 -41.65 -0.17
CA HIS A 522 11.39 -40.36 -0.12
C HIS A 522 11.24 -39.71 -1.50
N ILE A 523 11.69 -40.37 -2.57
CA ILE A 523 11.60 -39.89 -3.93
C ILE A 523 10.72 -40.79 -4.78
N VAL A 524 9.93 -40.16 -5.64
CA VAL A 524 9.26 -40.81 -6.75
C VAL A 524 9.49 -40.03 -8.03
N SER A 525 9.93 -40.71 -9.08
CA SER A 525 9.93 -40.19 -10.44
C SER A 525 8.50 -39.94 -10.94
N GLY A 526 8.16 -38.69 -11.26
CA GLY A 526 6.85 -38.22 -11.71
C GLY A 526 6.18 -37.20 -10.78
N GLU A 527 5.15 -36.51 -11.29
CA GLU A 527 4.31 -35.60 -10.49
C GLU A 527 3.14 -36.35 -9.83
N ILE A 528 3.15 -36.46 -8.50
CA ILE A 528 2.03 -36.98 -7.73
C ILE A 528 1.24 -35.80 -7.15
N LEU A 529 0.34 -35.26 -7.97
CA LEU A 529 -0.63 -34.21 -7.60
C LEU A 529 -1.97 -34.82 -7.12
N GLN A 530 -2.09 -36.14 -7.15
CA GLN A 530 -3.32 -36.85 -6.81
C GLN A 530 -3.75 -36.60 -5.36
N ASN A 531 -5.06 -36.64 -5.15
CA ASN A 531 -5.64 -36.62 -3.81
C ASN A 531 -5.19 -37.87 -3.04
N LEU A 532 -4.13 -37.75 -2.23
CA LEU A 532 -3.53 -38.79 -1.37
C LEU A 532 -4.51 -39.38 -0.33
N GLN A 533 -5.75 -38.93 -0.36
CA GLN A 533 -6.90 -39.46 0.36
C GLN A 533 -7.47 -40.73 -0.28
N HIS A 534 -7.30 -40.94 -1.59
CA HIS A 534 -7.77 -42.13 -2.28
C HIS A 534 -6.76 -43.28 -2.19
N ARG A 535 -7.28 -44.51 -2.22
CA ARG A 535 -6.44 -45.70 -2.18
C ARG A 535 -5.74 -45.92 -3.51
N SER A 536 -4.43 -45.81 -3.50
CA SER A 536 -3.56 -46.15 -4.63
C SER A 536 -2.21 -46.65 -4.13
N THR A 537 -1.36 -47.13 -5.04
CA THR A 537 0.01 -47.55 -4.75
C THR A 537 0.99 -46.68 -5.50
N ILE A 538 2.04 -46.25 -4.82
CA ILE A 538 3.13 -45.45 -5.37
C ILE A 538 4.40 -46.29 -5.32
N GLU A 539 5.13 -46.43 -6.42
CA GLU A 539 6.46 -47.03 -6.44
C GLU A 539 7.51 -45.93 -6.31
N THR A 540 8.41 -46.08 -5.34
CA THR A 540 9.54 -45.16 -5.10
C THR A 540 10.73 -45.51 -5.99
N ASP A 541 11.69 -44.60 -6.11
CA ASP A 541 12.91 -44.86 -6.88
C ASP A 541 13.77 -45.98 -6.29
N ALA A 542 13.63 -46.27 -4.98
CA ALA A 542 14.19 -47.45 -4.33
C ALA A 542 13.48 -48.79 -4.69
N LYS A 543 12.45 -48.77 -5.56
CA LYS A 543 11.55 -49.88 -5.88
C LYS A 543 10.68 -50.36 -4.71
N SER A 544 10.49 -49.52 -3.69
CA SER A 544 9.55 -49.79 -2.61
C SER A 544 8.14 -49.32 -2.97
N VAL A 545 7.12 -50.09 -2.59
CA VAL A 545 5.72 -49.75 -2.80
C VAL A 545 5.12 -49.09 -1.55
N ILE A 546 4.61 -47.86 -1.70
CA ILE A 546 3.91 -47.10 -0.67
C ILE A 546 2.41 -47.11 -0.97
N PHE A 547 1.60 -47.49 0.02
CA PHE A 547 0.14 -47.41 -0.07
C PHE A 547 -0.34 -46.01 0.31
N THR A 548 -1.29 -45.47 -0.44
CA THR A 548 -1.95 -44.20 -0.14
C THR A 548 -3.39 -44.38 0.30
N GLY A 549 -3.97 -43.33 0.85
CA GLY A 549 -5.37 -43.27 1.24
C GLY A 549 -5.65 -43.80 2.64
N TYR A 550 -6.88 -43.55 3.11
CA TYR A 550 -7.25 -43.87 4.48
C TYR A 550 -7.36 -45.39 4.73
N SER A 551 -6.75 -45.83 5.83
CA SER A 551 -7.18 -47.08 6.46
C SER A 551 -8.60 -46.89 6.98
N LEU A 552 -9.57 -47.60 6.38
CA LEU A 552 -10.98 -47.60 6.83
C LEU A 552 -11.16 -48.29 8.20
N ARG A 553 -10.07 -48.78 8.80
CA ARG A 553 -10.08 -49.37 10.14
C ARG A 553 -8.99 -48.70 10.97
N PRO A 554 -9.25 -47.55 11.61
CA PRO A 554 -8.41 -47.13 12.71
C PRO A 554 -8.39 -48.29 13.71
N SER A 555 -7.19 -48.73 14.13
CA SER A 555 -7.11 -49.70 15.20
C SER A 555 -7.88 -49.12 16.41
N PRO A 556 -8.61 -49.93 17.20
CA PRO A 556 -9.34 -49.43 18.38
C PRO A 556 -8.45 -48.62 19.34
N ILE A 557 -7.14 -48.88 19.30
CA ILE A 557 -6.09 -48.18 20.04
C ILE A 557 -5.84 -46.77 19.49
N SER A 558 -5.79 -46.59 18.15
CA SER A 558 -5.57 -45.27 17.54
C SER A 558 -6.70 -44.26 17.82
N VAL A 559 -7.94 -44.76 17.97
CA VAL A 559 -9.11 -43.94 18.34
C VAL A 559 -9.05 -43.47 19.80
N ARG A 560 -8.38 -44.22 20.69
CA ARG A 560 -8.23 -43.86 22.11
C ARG A 560 -7.10 -42.87 22.39
N ILE A 561 -6.11 -42.77 21.52
CA ILE A 561 -4.92 -41.92 21.72
C ILE A 561 -5.06 -40.56 21.00
N SER A 562 -5.81 -40.49 19.89
CA SER A 562 -5.92 -39.27 19.09
C SER A 562 -7.06 -38.35 19.56
N LEU A 563 -6.77 -37.47 20.53
CA LEU A 563 -7.69 -36.45 21.04
C LEU A 563 -7.87 -35.21 20.13
N GLN A 564 -7.13 -35.08 19.02
CA GLN A 564 -7.27 -33.95 18.11
C GLN A 564 -8.30 -34.23 16.99
N ARG A 565 -9.56 -33.89 17.27
CA ARG A 565 -10.57 -33.61 16.25
C ARG A 565 -10.38 -32.16 15.77
N SER A 566 -9.93 -31.94 14.53
CA SER A 566 -10.34 -30.82 13.63
C SER A 566 -9.35 -30.41 12.52
N GLN A 567 -8.27 -31.14 12.20
CA GLN A 567 -7.49 -30.80 11.00
C GLN A 567 -8.05 -31.55 9.78
N ARG A 568 -8.39 -30.83 8.70
CA ARG A 568 -8.68 -31.41 7.38
C ARG A 568 -7.49 -32.31 7.02
N GLN A 569 -7.67 -33.63 7.06
CA GLN A 569 -6.57 -34.56 6.78
C GLN A 569 -6.23 -34.52 5.29
N LEU A 570 -4.96 -34.25 4.97
CA LEU A 570 -4.47 -34.00 3.61
C LEU A 570 -4.10 -35.29 2.85
N GLY A 571 -4.06 -36.43 3.55
CA GLY A 571 -3.75 -37.75 2.98
C GLY A 571 -2.81 -38.57 3.87
N GLN A 572 -2.66 -39.86 3.55
CA GLN A 572 -1.75 -40.78 4.23
C GLN A 572 -0.85 -41.48 3.20
N LEU A 573 0.44 -41.61 3.54
CA LEU A 573 1.49 -42.25 2.76
C LEU A 573 2.12 -43.34 3.63
N GLY A 574 1.75 -44.59 3.41
CA GLY A 574 2.16 -45.71 4.27
C GLY A 574 1.76 -45.47 5.72
N CYS A 575 2.74 -45.38 6.61
CA CYS A 575 2.52 -45.10 8.03
C CYS A 575 2.48 -43.59 8.37
N SER A 576 2.83 -42.72 7.43
CA SER A 576 3.05 -41.29 7.64
C SER A 576 1.89 -40.45 7.11
N ARG A 577 1.60 -39.34 7.78
CA ARG A 577 0.49 -38.43 7.43
C ARG A 577 1.04 -37.18 6.79
N VAL A 578 0.32 -36.65 5.80
CA VAL A 578 0.64 -35.33 5.22
C VAL A 578 0.16 -34.24 6.18
N ILE A 579 1.08 -33.38 6.62
CA ILE A 579 0.85 -32.43 7.72
C ILE A 579 0.53 -30.99 7.27
N ARG A 580 0.87 -30.64 6.03
CA ARG A 580 0.60 -29.31 5.46
C ARG A 580 0.40 -29.40 3.95
N GLU A 581 -0.07 -28.30 3.37
CA GLU A 581 -0.25 -28.19 1.92
C GLU A 581 1.05 -28.50 1.18
N SER A 582 0.92 -29.23 0.09
CA SER A 582 2.04 -29.60 -0.77
C SER A 582 2.57 -28.36 -1.47
N VAL A 583 3.90 -28.24 -1.53
CA VAL A 583 4.53 -27.16 -2.28
C VAL A 583 4.85 -27.67 -3.67
N ARG A 584 4.30 -27.02 -4.69
CA ARG A 584 4.68 -27.27 -6.07
C ARG A 584 5.90 -26.41 -6.37
N GLY A 585 6.98 -27.06 -6.78
CA GLY A 585 8.16 -26.42 -7.32
C GLY A 585 8.31 -26.74 -8.80
N CYS A 586 9.35 -26.20 -9.40
CA CYS A 586 9.67 -26.48 -10.78
C CYS A 586 10.12 -27.93 -10.94
N HIS A 587 9.46 -28.65 -11.85
CA HIS A 587 9.56 -30.09 -12.04
C HIS A 587 9.49 -30.88 -10.73
N SER A 588 8.83 -30.34 -9.69
CA SER A 588 8.82 -31.01 -8.40
C SER A 588 7.57 -30.77 -7.56
N ILE A 589 7.22 -31.75 -6.74
CA ILE A 589 6.16 -31.63 -5.74
C ILE A 589 6.71 -32.11 -4.41
N LEU A 590 6.62 -31.26 -3.39
CA LEU A 590 7.05 -31.57 -2.04
C LEU A 590 5.83 -31.82 -1.16
N HIS A 591 5.70 -33.05 -0.68
CA HIS A 591 4.68 -33.46 0.28
C HIS A 591 5.32 -33.59 1.66
N PHE A 592 4.82 -32.84 2.64
CA PHE A 592 5.42 -32.82 3.98
C PHE A 592 4.73 -33.84 4.88
N ILE A 593 5.52 -34.73 5.47
CA ILE A 593 5.02 -35.85 6.28
C ILE A 593 5.39 -35.72 7.76
N ASP A 594 4.64 -36.38 8.66
CA ASP A 594 4.88 -36.31 10.11
C ASP A 594 6.03 -37.18 10.61
N LYS A 595 6.47 -38.18 9.85
CA LYS A 595 7.57 -39.11 10.20
C LYS A 595 8.09 -39.87 8.97
N VAL A 596 9.28 -40.45 9.11
CA VAL A 596 9.93 -41.34 8.12
C VAL A 596 9.21 -42.68 8.03
#